data_AF-A0A1F6D9M7-F1
#
_entry.id   AF-A0A1F6D9M7-F1
#
_cell.length_a   1.000
_cell.length_b   1.000
_cell.length_c   1.000
_cell.angle_alpha   90.00
_cell.angle_beta   90.00
_cell.angle_gamma   90.00
#
_symmetry.space_group_name_H-M   'P 1'
#
loop_
_entity.id
_entity.type
_entity.pdbx_description
1 polymer ?
#
loop_
_entity_poly.entity_id
_entity_poly.type
_entity_poly.pdbx_seq_one_letter_code
_entity_poly.pdbx_strand_id
1 'polypeptide(L)'
;MVREQLKGTVTGFIEFIRERGVMGLAIGFVLGGAVSKVTTSFSTDILNPTLSYLFGGTERLSDLMLGTIAIGKFLAAIVDFFVLALAVYIIFKVLRLDKIDIKKP
;
A
#
# COMPACT_ATOMS: atom_id res chain seq x y z
N MET A 1 -25.69 -28.78 -28.52
CA MET A 1 -26.30 -27.48 -28.19
C MET A 1 -25.71 -26.82 -26.93
N VAL A 2 -25.72 -27.44 -25.74
CA VAL A 2 -25.22 -26.79 -24.49
C VAL A 2 -23.72 -26.42 -24.52
N ARG A 3 -22.86 -27.28 -25.10
CA ARG A 3 -21.40 -27.03 -25.18
C ARG A 3 -21.00 -25.86 -26.08
N GLU A 4 -21.88 -25.44 -26.98
CA GLU A 4 -21.62 -24.41 -27.98
C GLU A 4 -22.03 -23.01 -27.46
N GLN A 5 -23.14 -22.95 -26.73
CA GLN A 5 -23.53 -21.78 -25.93
C GLN A 5 -22.51 -21.46 -24.82
N LEU A 6 -22.00 -22.49 -24.11
CA LEU A 6 -20.95 -22.32 -23.10
C LEU A 6 -19.65 -21.72 -23.68
N LYS A 7 -19.26 -22.15 -24.89
CA LYS A 7 -18.12 -21.54 -25.59
C LYS A 7 -18.38 -20.07 -25.92
N GLY A 8 -19.60 -19.71 -26.34
CA GLY A 8 -19.98 -18.32 -26.61
C GLY A 8 -19.88 -17.43 -25.36
N THR A 9 -20.38 -17.88 -24.21
CA THR A 9 -20.37 -17.09 -22.97
C THR A 9 -18.96 -16.95 -22.39
N VAL A 10 -18.14 -18.00 -22.38
CA VAL A 10 -16.76 -17.94 -21.88
C VAL A 10 -15.89 -17.09 -22.80
N THR A 11 -16.06 -17.21 -24.12
CA THR A 11 -15.30 -16.40 -25.08
C THR A 11 -15.68 -14.93 -24.97
N GLY A 12 -16.98 -14.60 -24.88
CA GLY A 12 -17.44 -13.22 -24.68
C GLY A 12 -16.99 -12.62 -23.34
N PHE A 13 -16.85 -13.44 -22.29
CA PHE A 13 -16.28 -12.99 -21.03
C PHE A 13 -14.78 -12.69 -21.12
N ILE A 14 -14.01 -13.54 -21.81
CA ILE A 14 -12.58 -13.31 -22.05
C ILE A 14 -12.35 -12.06 -22.90
N GLU A 15 -13.16 -11.84 -23.93
CA GLU A 15 -13.14 -10.61 -24.75
C GLU A 15 -13.48 -9.38 -23.92
N PHE A 16 -14.53 -9.43 -23.09
CA PHE A 16 -14.90 -8.34 -22.20
C PHE A 16 -13.76 -7.93 -21.26
N ILE A 17 -13.10 -8.91 -20.63
CA ILE A 17 -11.96 -8.67 -19.73
C ILE A 17 -10.79 -8.01 -20.47
N ARG A 18 -10.54 -8.43 -21.72
CA ARG A 18 -9.47 -7.86 -22.58
C ARG A 18 -9.81 -6.45 -23.06
N GLU A 19 -10.99 -6.22 -23.61
CA GLU A 19 -11.41 -4.93 -24.17
C GLU A 19 -11.51 -3.83 -23.11
N ARG A 20 -11.95 -4.19 -21.90
CA ARG A 20 -12.12 -3.23 -20.80
C ARG A 20 -10.87 -3.03 -19.95
N GLY A 21 -9.75 -3.67 -20.29
CA GLY A 21 -8.50 -3.55 -19.52
C GLY A 21 -8.60 -4.03 -18.07
N VAL A 22 -9.62 -4.83 -17.74
CA VAL A 22 -9.97 -5.22 -16.37
C VAL A 22 -8.87 -6.07 -15.73
N MET A 23 -8.13 -6.86 -16.53
CA MET A 23 -6.99 -7.61 -15.98
C MET A 23 -5.91 -6.71 -15.40
N GLY A 24 -5.60 -5.58 -16.05
CA GLY A 24 -4.59 -4.64 -15.54
C GLY A 24 -5.01 -4.04 -14.20
N LEU A 25 -6.29 -3.65 -14.10
CA LEU A 25 -6.87 -3.12 -12.87
C LEU A 25 -6.89 -4.17 -11.75
N ALA A 26 -7.29 -5.41 -12.05
CA ALA A 26 -7.34 -6.49 -11.07
C ALA A 26 -5.94 -6.83 -10.52
N ILE A 27 -4.94 -6.93 -11.39
CA ILE A 27 -3.55 -7.19 -10.99
C ILE A 27 -3.01 -6.02 -10.16
N GLY A 28 -3.27 -4.77 -10.60
CA GLY A 28 -2.86 -3.57 -9.88
C GLY A 28 -3.47 -3.48 -8.48
N PHE A 29 -4.74 -3.84 -8.33
CA PHE A 29 -5.42 -3.85 -7.03
C PHE A 29 -4.85 -4.92 -6.08
N VAL A 30 -4.65 -6.15 -6.57
CA VAL A 30 -4.10 -7.25 -5.77
C VAL A 30 -2.66 -6.96 -5.34
N LEU A 31 -1.81 -6.50 -6.27
CA LEU A 31 -0.43 -6.13 -5.96
C LEU A 31 -0.38 -4.90 -5.05
N GLY A 32 -1.23 -3.89 -5.27
CA GLY A 32 -1.32 -2.72 -4.42
C GLY A 32 -1.67 -3.07 -2.98
N GLY A 33 -2.61 -4.00 -2.77
CA GLY A 33 -2.94 -4.52 -1.45
C GLY A 33 -1.77 -5.27 -0.79
N ALA A 34 -1.02 -6.07 -1.55
CA ALA A 34 0.16 -6.77 -1.04
C ALA A 34 1.30 -5.82 -0.65
N VAL A 35 1.59 -4.82 -1.49
CA VAL A 35 2.61 -3.78 -1.24
C VAL A 35 2.25 -2.95 -0.02
N SER A 36 0.97 -2.60 0.13
CA SER A 36 0.47 -1.90 1.33
C SER A 36 0.74 -2.72 2.60
N LYS A 37 0.44 -4.02 2.60
CA LYS A 37 0.71 -4.89 3.77
C LYS A 37 2.19 -4.94 4.15
N VAL A 38 3.08 -5.12 3.18
CA VAL A 38 4.54 -5.17 3.41
C VAL A 38 5.04 -3.84 3.97
N THR A 39 4.58 -2.74 3.39
CA THR A 39 4.94 -1.40 3.84
C THR A 39 4.46 -1.14 5.26
N THR A 40 3.20 -1.50 5.56
CA THR A 40 2.62 -1.33 6.89
C THR A 40 3.43 -2.11 7.92
N SER A 41 3.72 -3.39 7.68
CA SER A 41 4.55 -4.21 8.58
C SER A 41 5.95 -3.62 8.77
N PHE A 42 6.61 -3.13 7.71
CA PHE A 42 7.90 -2.46 7.86
C PHE A 42 7.79 -1.19 8.72
N SER A 43 6.73 -0.39 8.55
CA SER A 43 6.52 0.80 9.36
C SER A 43 6.22 0.44 10.82
N THR A 44 5.30 -0.49 11.08
CA THR A 44 4.86 -0.84 12.44
C THR A 44 5.90 -1.64 13.21
N ASP A 45 6.64 -2.52 12.52
CA ASP A 45 7.48 -3.51 13.18
C ASP A 45 8.95 -3.08 13.22
N ILE A 46 9.37 -2.17 12.33
CA ILE A 46 10.77 -1.70 12.26
C ILE A 46 10.85 -0.20 12.55
N LEU A 47 10.10 0.65 11.83
CA LEU A 47 10.23 2.10 12.01
C LEU A 47 9.64 2.60 13.32
N ASN A 48 8.42 2.22 13.68
CA ASN A 48 7.75 2.70 14.89
C ASN A 48 8.54 2.34 16.16
N PRO A 49 9.07 1.11 16.35
CA PRO A 49 9.92 0.80 17.50
C PRO A 49 11.23 1.59 17.49
N THR A 50 11.84 1.79 16.33
CA THR A 50 13.09 2.55 16.19
C THR A 50 12.88 4.03 16.53
N LEU A 51 11.82 4.64 16.02
CA LEU A 51 11.44 6.02 16.34
C LEU A 51 11.00 6.17 17.79
N SER A 52 10.31 5.17 18.34
CA SER A 52 9.94 5.15 19.74
C SER A 52 11.15 5.10 20.67
N TYR A 53 12.16 4.32 20.31
CA TYR A 53 13.42 4.24 21.04
C TYR A 53 14.22 5.55 20.97
N LEU A 54 14.24 6.22 19.82
CA LEU A 54 15.04 7.44 19.61
C LEU A 54 14.37 8.73 20.11
N PHE A 55 13.04 8.85 19.96
CA PHE A 55 12.27 10.07 20.26
C PHE A 55 11.29 9.91 21.43
N GLY A 56 11.29 8.75 22.11
CA GLY A 56 10.45 8.48 23.27
C GLY A 56 9.02 8.01 22.95
N GLY A 57 8.70 7.71 21.70
CA GLY A 57 7.41 7.13 21.29
C GLY A 57 6.42 8.13 20.71
N THR A 58 5.83 7.79 19.56
CA THR A 58 4.60 8.44 19.06
C THR A 58 3.43 8.24 20.04
N GLU A 59 3.50 7.22 20.90
CA GLU A 59 2.57 7.00 22.01
C GLU A 59 2.50 8.19 22.98
N ARG A 60 3.60 8.94 23.19
CA ARG A 60 3.59 10.15 24.03
C ARG A 60 2.80 11.31 23.40
N LEU A 61 2.62 11.32 22.07
CA LEU A 61 1.73 12.27 21.40
C LEU A 61 0.26 11.82 21.47
N SER A 62 0.02 10.51 21.42
CA SER A 62 -1.33 9.92 21.56
C SER A 62 -1.92 10.12 22.96
N ASP A 63 -1.06 10.14 23.98
CA ASP A 63 -1.42 10.39 25.38
C ASP A 63 -1.59 11.87 25.74
N LEU A 64 -1.29 12.81 24.83
CA LEU A 64 -1.61 14.23 25.02
C LEU A 64 -3.11 14.47 24.82
N MET A 65 -3.89 14.20 25.87
CA MET A 65 -5.29 14.57 25.97
C MET A 65 -5.41 16.03 26.45
N LEU A 66 -5.71 16.95 25.53
CA LEU A 66 -6.28 18.26 25.88
C LEU A 66 -7.81 18.11 25.99
N GLY A 67 -8.28 17.49 27.08
CA GLY A 67 -9.70 17.23 27.33
C GLY A 67 -10.30 16.08 26.50
N THR A 68 -11.54 16.22 26.04
CA THR A 68 -12.35 15.15 25.38
C THR A 68 -12.11 15.01 23.86
N ILE A 69 -11.27 15.87 23.26
CA ILE A 69 -10.95 15.83 21.83
C ILE A 69 -9.55 15.23 21.68
N ALA A 70 -9.48 14.07 21.01
CA ALA A 70 -8.23 13.35 20.77
C ALA A 70 -7.38 14.01 19.65
N ILE A 71 -6.97 15.27 19.86
CA ILE A 71 -6.05 16.00 18.97
C ILE A 71 -4.72 15.24 18.84
N GLY A 72 -4.27 14.60 19.93
CA GLY A 72 -3.09 13.73 19.95
C GLY A 72 -3.17 12.55 18.96
N LYS A 73 -4.33 11.90 18.83
CA LYS A 73 -4.52 10.78 17.88
C LYS A 73 -4.45 11.23 16.43
N PHE A 74 -4.98 12.41 16.12
CA PHE A 74 -4.92 12.96 14.77
C PHE A 74 -3.49 13.37 14.38
N LEU A 75 -2.78 14.04 15.29
CA LEU A 75 -1.36 14.37 15.09
C LEU A 75 -0.48 13.12 14.98
N ALA A 76 -0.72 12.09 15.80
CA ALA A 76 -0.05 10.80 15.69
C ALA A 76 -0.31 10.16 14.31
N ALA A 77 -1.54 10.17 13.82
CA ALA A 77 -1.88 9.65 12.50
C ALA A 77 -1.16 10.40 11.35
N ILE A 78 -0.99 11.73 11.48
CA ILE A 78 -0.20 12.51 10.52
C ILE A 78 1.27 12.10 10.55
N VAL A 79 1.85 11.96 11.75
CA VAL A 79 3.25 11.53 11.90
C VAL A 79 3.44 10.13 11.33
N ASP A 80 2.55 9.19 11.65
CA ASP A 80 2.57 7.82 11.11
C ASP A 80 2.44 7.82 9.58
N PHE A 81 1.63 8.69 9.00
CA PHE A 81 1.54 8.84 7.55
C PHE A 81 2.87 9.28 6.93
N PHE A 82 3.54 10.29 7.50
CA PHE A 82 4.84 10.75 7.02
C PHE A 82 5.94 9.68 7.19
N VAL A 83 5.90 8.94 8.30
CA VAL A 83 6.83 7.83 8.56
C VAL A 83 6.61 6.72 7.55
N LEU A 84 5.36 6.28 7.32
CA LEU A 84 5.02 5.27 6.32
C LEU A 84 5.47 5.71 4.92
N ALA A 85 5.22 6.96 4.53
CA ALA A 85 5.65 7.50 3.23
C ALA A 85 7.17 7.46 3.07
N LEU A 86 7.93 7.85 4.12
CA LEU A 86 9.39 7.74 4.13
C LEU A 86 9.86 6.28 4.07
N ALA A 87 9.15 5.39 4.74
CA ALA A 87 9.39 3.96 4.73
C ALA A 87 9.32 3.36 3.33
N VAL A 88 8.20 3.63 2.63
CA VAL A 88 8.00 3.24 1.23
C VAL A 88 9.16 3.73 0.38
N TYR A 89 9.50 5.01 0.51
CA TYR A 89 10.58 5.61 -0.27
C TYR A 89 11.91 4.87 -0.08
N ILE A 90 12.29 4.57 1.16
CA ILE A 90 13.55 3.88 1.47
C ILE A 90 13.53 2.46 0.88
N ILE A 91 12.45 1.70 1.04
CA ILE A 91 12.36 0.33 0.52
C ILE A 91 12.49 0.33 -1.01
N PHE A 92 11.74 1.19 -1.71
CA PHE A 92 11.79 1.27 -3.17
C PHE A 92 13.19 1.68 -3.67
N LYS A 93 13.88 2.56 -2.94
CA LYS A 93 15.24 3.03 -3.26
C LYS A 93 16.30 1.97 -2.98
N VAL A 94 16.20 1.23 -1.88
CA VAL A 94 17.13 0.14 -1.51
C VAL A 94 17.02 -1.01 -2.51
N LEU A 95 15.81 -1.37 -2.89
CA LEU A 95 15.54 -2.42 -3.88
C LEU A 95 15.91 -1.99 -5.32
N ARG A 96 16.36 -0.76 -5.52
CA ARG A 96 16.73 -0.18 -6.83
C ARG A 96 15.63 -0.32 -7.88
N LEU A 97 14.36 -0.36 -7.47
CA LEU A 97 13.22 -0.45 -8.39
C LEU A 97 13.10 0.82 -9.26
N ASP A 98 13.71 1.93 -8.81
CA ASP A 98 13.89 3.18 -9.58
C ASP A 98 14.70 2.98 -10.87
N LYS A 99 15.52 1.92 -10.96
CA LYS A 99 16.38 1.65 -12.11
C LYS A 99 15.80 0.65 -13.10
N ILE A 100 14.71 -0.05 -12.73
CA ILE A 100 14.15 -1.13 -13.55
C ILE A 100 13.33 -0.58 -14.73
N ASP A 101 12.86 0.66 -14.64
CA ASP A 101 12.07 1.30 -15.71
C ASP A 101 12.90 2.16 -16.69
N ILE A 102 14.23 2.08 -16.62
CA ILE A 102 15.09 2.72 -17.62
C ILE A 102 15.25 1.78 -18.82
N LYS A 103 14.18 1.63 -19.61
CA LYS A 103 14.39 1.27 -21.02
C LYS A 103 14.86 2.54 -21.74
N LYS A 104 16.18 2.70 -21.76
CA LYS A 104 16.88 3.64 -22.65
C LYS A 104 16.28 3.51 -24.07
N PRO A 105 15.77 4.58 -24.70
CA PRO A 105 15.95 4.72 -26.14
C PRO A 105 17.45 4.81 -26.46
#